data_AF-A0A8S2WY84-F1
#
_entry.id   AF-A0A8S2WY84-F1
#
_cell.length_a   1.000
_cell.length_b   1.000
_cell.length_c   1.000
_cell.angle_alpha   90.00
_cell.angle_beta   90.00
_cell.angle_gamma   90.00
#
_symmetry.space_group_name_H-M   'P 1'
#
loop_
_entity.id
_entity.type
_entity.pdbx_description
1 polymer ?
#
loop_
_entity_poly.entity_id
_entity_poly.type
_entity_poly.pdbx_seq_one_letter_code
_entity_poly.pdbx_strand_id
1 'polypeptide(L)'
;MKDTGVIDTKYTSQLLDNDIARVLGKLTSGGTYTKGIKTFEVNGFVQLCNQIAESKKVSADQIISKIDSSDGPSLSGVTGTANKETTGRMTDTSGYTGSHKERFDAEGKGKGIDGRENLVDNKGYVTGYKEEGTYDKKH
;
A
#
# COMPACT_ATOMS: atom_id res chain seq x y z
N MET A 1 -18.90 0.65 12.15
CA MET A 1 -20.16 1.40 12.32
C MET A 1 -21.26 1.02 11.32
N LYS A 2 -20.94 0.60 10.08
CA LYS A 2 -21.97 0.01 9.19
C LYS A 2 -22.47 -1.33 9.73
N ASP A 3 -21.53 -2.21 10.06
CA ASP A 3 -21.83 -3.57 10.54
C ASP A 3 -22.55 -3.60 11.90
N THR A 4 -22.41 -2.53 12.69
CA THR A 4 -23.01 -2.39 14.02
C THR A 4 -24.45 -1.86 13.97
N GLY A 5 -24.99 -1.57 12.78
CA GLY A 5 -26.32 -0.97 12.62
C GLY A 5 -26.43 0.47 13.16
N VAL A 6 -25.29 1.11 13.45
CA VAL A 6 -25.24 2.54 13.83
C VAL A 6 -25.43 3.41 12.59
N ILE A 7 -25.00 2.98 11.41
CA ILE A 7 -25.40 3.59 10.14
C ILE A 7 -26.66 2.87 9.65
N ASP A 8 -27.70 3.63 9.33
CA ASP A 8 -28.97 3.11 8.81
C ASP A 8 -29.51 4.01 7.69
N THR A 9 -30.74 3.75 7.22
CA THR A 9 -31.35 4.54 6.14
C THR A 9 -31.64 5.98 6.53
N LYS A 10 -31.81 6.28 7.82
CA LYS A 10 -32.08 7.63 8.34
C LYS A 10 -30.77 8.35 8.67
N TYR A 11 -29.81 7.63 9.23
CA TYR A 11 -28.47 8.12 9.56
C TYR A 11 -27.47 7.48 8.60
N THR A 12 -27.30 8.15 7.46
CA THR A 12 -26.50 7.67 6.33
C THR A 12 -25.00 7.89 6.56
N SER A 13 -24.16 7.31 5.70
CA SER A 13 -22.72 7.53 5.75
C SER A 13 -22.33 8.99 5.55
N GLN A 14 -23.08 9.76 4.76
CA GLN A 14 -22.84 11.19 4.57
C GLN A 14 -23.04 11.98 5.87
N LEU A 15 -24.05 11.61 6.67
CA LEU A 15 -24.28 12.24 7.98
C LEU A 15 -23.17 11.88 8.98
N LEU A 16 -22.67 10.65 8.91
CA LEU A 16 -21.49 10.25 9.68
C LEU A 16 -20.26 11.06 9.29
N ASP A 17 -20.01 11.24 7.99
CA ASP A 17 -18.87 12.03 7.51
C ASP A 17 -18.93 13.49 8.00
N ASN A 18 -20.13 14.07 8.00
CA ASN A 18 -20.37 15.41 8.53
C ASN A 18 -20.11 15.49 10.04
N ASP A 19 -20.59 14.52 10.81
CA ASP A 19 -20.36 14.46 12.27
C ASP A 19 -18.89 14.24 12.61
N ILE A 20 -18.18 13.39 11.85
CA ILE A 20 -16.73 13.21 11.95
C ILE A 20 -16.01 14.53 11.70
N ALA A 21 -16.33 15.23 10.60
CA ALA A 21 -15.72 16.51 10.26
C ALA A 21 -15.98 17.58 11.34
N ARG A 22 -17.18 17.62 11.91
CA ARG A 22 -17.56 18.53 13.00
C ARG A 22 -16.77 18.27 14.28
N VAL A 23 -16.64 17.01 14.69
CA VAL A 23 -15.89 16.62 15.90
C VAL A 23 -14.40 16.89 15.71
N LEU A 24 -13.83 16.47 14.57
CA LEU A 24 -12.44 16.73 14.25
C LEU A 24 -12.14 18.23 14.13
N GLY A 25 -13.04 19.02 13.57
CA GLY A 25 -12.91 20.47 13.50
C GLY A 25 -12.81 21.11 14.89
N LYS A 26 -13.73 20.77 15.80
CA LYS A 26 -13.72 21.26 17.19
C LYS A 26 -12.42 20.88 17.92
N LEU A 27 -12.00 19.63 17.81
CA LEU A 27 -10.79 19.13 18.47
C LEU A 27 -9.50 19.71 17.87
N THR A 28 -9.49 19.99 16.57
CA THR A 28 -8.36 20.67 15.91
C THR A 28 -8.25 22.11 16.38
N SER A 29 -9.38 22.84 16.44
CA SER A 29 -9.41 24.19 16.99
C SER A 29 -9.05 24.26 18.47
N GLY A 30 -9.40 23.21 19.24
CA GLY A 30 -9.02 23.06 20.65
C GLY A 30 -7.57 22.61 20.88
N GLY A 31 -6.77 22.42 19.82
CA GLY A 31 -5.37 22.03 19.92
C GLY A 31 -5.11 20.57 20.32
N THR A 32 -6.15 19.74 20.41
CA THR A 32 -6.02 18.32 20.79
C THR A 32 -5.48 17.47 19.64
N TYR A 33 -5.85 17.82 18.39
CA TYR A 33 -5.38 17.12 17.19
C TYR A 33 -4.85 18.10 16.14
N THR A 34 -3.95 17.63 15.27
CA THR A 34 -3.43 18.41 14.15
C THR A 34 -4.36 18.35 12.93
N LYS A 35 -4.30 19.35 12.06
CA LYS A 35 -5.11 19.37 10.84
C LYS A 35 -4.71 18.21 9.92
N GLY A 36 -5.69 17.46 9.43
CA GLY A 36 -5.47 16.36 8.49
C GLY A 36 -5.13 15.02 9.15
N ILE A 37 -5.35 14.88 10.46
CA ILE A 37 -5.28 13.56 11.10
C ILE A 37 -6.24 12.57 10.43
N LYS A 38 -5.75 11.36 10.21
CA LYS A 38 -6.51 10.27 9.58
C LYS A 38 -7.11 9.30 10.60
N THR A 39 -6.60 9.34 11.82
CA THR A 39 -6.94 8.48 12.94
C THR A 39 -6.94 9.32 14.22
N PHE A 40 -7.72 8.91 15.22
CA PHE A 40 -7.79 9.59 16.51
C PHE A 40 -7.95 8.56 17.64
N GLU A 41 -7.63 8.99 18.87
CA GLU A 41 -7.65 8.14 20.06
C GLU A 41 -9.08 7.86 20.55
N VAL A 42 -9.21 6.93 21.50
CA VAL A 42 -10.49 6.54 22.10
C VAL A 42 -11.27 7.75 22.65
N ASN A 43 -10.59 8.77 23.18
CA ASN A 43 -11.23 10.00 23.64
C ASN A 43 -11.95 10.74 22.52
N GLY A 44 -11.34 10.83 21.33
CA GLY A 44 -12.01 11.40 20.15
C GLY A 44 -13.20 10.55 19.69
N PHE A 45 -13.10 9.22 19.87
CA PHE A 45 -14.16 8.29 19.55
C PHE A 45 -15.38 8.43 20.45
N VAL A 46 -15.19 8.63 21.76
CA VAL A 46 -16.29 8.89 22.69
C VAL A 46 -17.02 10.18 22.33
N GLN A 47 -16.28 11.25 21.98
CA GLN A 47 -16.90 12.49 21.53
C GLN A 47 -17.68 12.32 20.22
N LEU A 48 -17.18 11.50 19.30
CA LEU A 48 -17.91 11.13 18.09
C LEU A 48 -19.18 10.34 18.42
N CYS A 49 -19.16 9.41 19.38
CA CYS A 49 -20.35 8.68 19.80
C CYS A 49 -21.41 9.61 20.39
N ASN A 50 -21.01 10.58 21.23
CA ASN A 50 -21.91 11.62 21.76
C ASN A 50 -22.52 12.46 20.63
N GLN A 51 -21.69 12.84 19.66
CA GLN A 51 -22.13 13.58 18.48
C GLN A 51 -23.18 12.82 17.67
N ILE A 52 -22.94 11.53 17.40
CA ILE A 52 -23.87 10.67 16.69
C ILE A 52 -25.18 10.52 17.48
N ALA A 53 -25.08 10.40 18.81
CA ALA A 53 -26.24 10.28 19.70
C ALA A 53 -27.13 11.53 19.65
N GLU A 54 -26.55 12.72 19.62
CA GLU A 54 -27.29 13.98 19.41
C GLU A 54 -28.01 13.99 18.04
N SER A 55 -27.29 13.64 16.97
CA SER A 55 -27.84 13.61 15.60
C SER A 55 -28.98 12.60 15.47
N LYS A 56 -28.87 11.44 16.14
CA LYS A 56 -29.89 10.38 16.14
C LYS A 56 -30.99 10.56 17.19
N LYS A 57 -30.84 11.50 18.13
CA LYS A 57 -31.72 11.71 19.30
C LYS A 57 -31.88 10.44 20.16
N VAL A 58 -30.79 9.72 20.35
CA VAL A 58 -30.71 8.52 21.22
C VAL A 58 -29.67 8.74 22.30
N SER A 59 -29.61 7.89 23.33
CA SER A 59 -28.55 8.01 24.34
C SER A 59 -27.20 7.55 23.80
N ALA A 60 -26.12 8.16 24.28
CA ALA A 60 -24.75 7.77 23.92
C ALA A 60 -24.47 6.30 24.29
N ASP A 61 -24.98 5.84 25.43
CA ASP A 61 -24.85 4.46 25.89
C ASP A 61 -25.47 3.45 24.92
N GLN A 62 -26.58 3.80 24.27
CA GLN A 62 -27.20 2.95 23.25
C GLN A 62 -26.33 2.83 21.99
N ILE A 63 -25.58 3.88 21.64
CA ILE A 63 -24.66 3.85 20.51
C ILE A 63 -23.45 2.98 20.85
N ILE A 64 -22.85 3.20 22.02
CA ILE A 64 -21.69 2.44 22.49
C ILE A 64 -22.05 0.96 22.64
N SER A 65 -23.17 0.65 23.30
CA SER A 65 -23.64 -0.73 23.47
C SER A 65 -23.85 -1.45 22.14
N LYS A 66 -24.38 -0.78 21.10
CA LYS A 66 -24.50 -1.37 19.76
C LYS A 66 -23.17 -1.67 19.08
N ILE A 67 -22.14 -0.87 19.39
CA ILE A 67 -20.79 -1.08 18.87
C ILE A 67 -20.14 -2.25 19.60
N ASP A 68 -20.26 -2.28 20.92
CA ASP A 68 -19.68 -3.34 21.77
C ASP A 68 -20.36 -4.70 21.56
N SER A 69 -21.66 -4.71 21.22
CA SER A 69 -22.39 -5.93 20.90
C SER A 69 -22.07 -6.51 19.52
N SER A 70 -21.17 -5.88 18.76
CA SER A 70 -20.76 -6.40 17.45
C SER A 70 -19.54 -7.30 17.59
N ASP A 71 -19.56 -8.47 16.94
CA ASP A 71 -18.47 -9.46 16.96
C ASP A 71 -17.23 -9.03 16.13
N GLY A 72 -17.12 -7.72 15.79
CA GLY A 72 -16.05 -7.15 14.98
C GLY A 72 -16.43 -6.89 13.52
N PRO A 73 -15.47 -6.42 12.71
CA PRO A 73 -15.71 -6.07 11.31
C PRO A 73 -16.02 -7.32 10.47
N SER A 74 -17.07 -7.25 9.63
CA SER A 74 -17.46 -8.34 8.75
C SER A 74 -16.67 -8.32 7.43
N LEU A 75 -16.36 -9.51 6.88
CA LEU A 75 -15.72 -9.67 5.57
C LEU A 75 -16.70 -9.54 4.38
N SER A 76 -17.98 -9.26 4.64
CA SER A 76 -19.01 -9.20 3.60
C SER A 76 -18.75 -8.07 2.59
N GLY A 77 -18.52 -8.44 1.31
CA GLY A 77 -18.34 -7.48 0.21
C GLY A 77 -16.94 -6.88 0.09
N VAL A 78 -15.93 -7.44 0.78
CA VAL A 78 -14.53 -7.01 0.63
C VAL A 78 -13.97 -7.56 -0.68
N THR A 79 -13.56 -6.68 -1.59
CA THR A 79 -12.67 -7.06 -2.70
C THR A 79 -11.34 -7.50 -2.08
N GLY A 80 -10.94 -8.75 -2.28
CA GLY A 80 -9.68 -9.28 -1.76
C GLY A 80 -8.52 -8.33 -2.08
N THR A 81 -7.60 -8.15 -1.11
CA THR A 81 -6.41 -7.32 -1.30
C THR A 81 -5.75 -7.72 -2.62
N ALA A 82 -5.51 -6.75 -3.51
CA ALA A 82 -4.83 -7.03 -4.78
C ALA A 82 -3.58 -7.85 -4.47
N ASN A 83 -3.52 -9.09 -4.98
CA ASN A 83 -2.52 -10.06 -4.60
C ASN A 83 -1.13 -9.58 -5.03
N LYS A 84 -0.47 -8.82 -4.14
CA LYS A 84 0.91 -8.36 -4.30
C LYS A 84 1.83 -9.56 -4.51
N GLU A 85 1.48 -10.71 -3.95
CA GLU A 85 2.17 -11.98 -4.15
C GLU A 85 2.06 -12.49 -5.59
N THR A 86 0.89 -12.44 -6.22
CA THR A 86 0.73 -12.88 -7.62
C THR A 86 1.51 -11.97 -8.56
N THR A 87 1.41 -10.66 -8.40
CA THR A 87 2.21 -9.71 -9.18
C THR A 87 3.70 -9.90 -8.92
N GLY A 88 4.09 -10.14 -7.66
CA GLY A 88 5.47 -10.45 -7.28
C GLY A 88 6.03 -11.69 -7.99
N ARG A 89 5.24 -12.76 -8.11
CA ARG A 89 5.61 -13.96 -8.89
C ARG A 89 5.71 -13.68 -10.39
N MET A 90 4.88 -12.78 -10.92
CA MET A 90 4.94 -12.39 -12.34
C MET A 90 6.15 -11.48 -12.65
N THR A 91 6.70 -10.78 -11.66
CA THR A 91 7.83 -9.86 -11.82
C THR A 91 9.12 -10.34 -11.15
N ASP A 92 9.20 -11.62 -10.76
CA ASP A 92 10.39 -12.20 -10.13
C ASP A 92 11.42 -12.64 -11.18
N THR A 93 12.55 -11.94 -11.19
CA THR A 93 13.66 -12.13 -12.14
C THR A 93 14.70 -13.11 -11.62
N SER A 94 14.63 -13.49 -10.33
CA SER A 94 15.53 -14.46 -9.72
C SER A 94 15.38 -15.86 -10.33
N GLY A 95 14.21 -16.16 -10.90
CA GLY A 95 13.92 -17.40 -11.60
C GLY A 95 14.42 -17.46 -13.06
N TYR A 96 15.03 -16.39 -13.59
CA TYR A 96 15.50 -16.38 -14.98
C TYR A 96 16.70 -17.29 -15.19
N THR A 97 16.57 -18.20 -16.16
CA THR A 97 17.61 -19.16 -16.54
C THR A 97 17.89 -19.09 -18.04
N GLY A 98 19.06 -19.61 -18.45
CA GLY A 98 19.49 -19.62 -19.85
C GLY A 98 19.44 -18.23 -20.50
N SER A 99 18.84 -18.15 -21.69
CA SER A 99 18.79 -16.92 -22.51
C SER A 99 18.06 -15.75 -21.84
N HIS A 100 17.15 -16.00 -20.90
CA HIS A 100 16.46 -14.92 -20.18
C HIS A 100 17.41 -14.19 -19.22
N LYS A 101 18.41 -14.89 -18.66
CA LYS A 101 19.42 -14.26 -17.78
C LYS A 101 20.39 -13.34 -18.55
N GLU A 102 20.64 -13.67 -19.81
CA GLU A 102 21.45 -12.80 -20.68
C GLU A 102 20.68 -11.54 -21.08
N ARG A 103 19.37 -11.66 -21.33
CA ARG A 103 18.53 -10.56 -21.83
C ARG A 103 18.09 -9.54 -20.78
N PHE A 104 18.01 -9.93 -19.50
CA PHE A 104 17.48 -9.09 -18.43
C PHE A 104 18.50 -8.93 -17.28
N ASP A 105 18.46 -7.80 -16.59
CA ASP A 105 19.24 -7.57 -15.37
C ASP A 105 18.54 -8.12 -14.12
N ALA A 106 19.22 -8.04 -12.97
CA ALA A 106 18.68 -8.52 -11.70
C ALA A 106 17.44 -7.73 -11.23
N GLU A 107 17.21 -6.53 -11.76
CA GLU A 107 16.02 -5.71 -11.50
C GLU A 107 14.87 -6.01 -12.49
N GLY A 108 15.10 -6.85 -13.49
CA GLY A 108 14.14 -7.20 -14.53
C GLY A 108 14.04 -6.24 -15.70
N LYS A 109 14.94 -5.27 -15.79
CA LYS A 109 15.04 -4.41 -16.97
C LYS A 109 15.78 -5.15 -18.07
N GLY A 110 15.34 -4.98 -19.30
CA GLY A 110 16.01 -5.56 -20.45
C GLY A 110 17.37 -4.89 -20.70
N LYS A 111 18.42 -5.67 -20.90
CA LYS A 111 19.78 -5.19 -21.23
C LYS A 111 19.94 -4.69 -22.67
N GLY A 112 18.86 -4.60 -23.44
CA GLY A 112 18.89 -4.10 -24.81
C GLY A 112 19.73 -4.98 -25.75
N ILE A 113 20.60 -4.34 -26.55
CA ILE A 113 21.47 -5.00 -27.55
C ILE A 113 22.49 -5.90 -26.85
N ASP A 114 23.05 -5.44 -25.73
CA ASP A 114 24.07 -6.17 -24.96
C ASP A 114 23.58 -7.52 -24.44
N GLY A 115 22.27 -7.68 -24.22
CA GLY A 115 21.66 -8.94 -23.81
C GLY A 115 21.14 -9.81 -24.95
N ARG A 116 21.21 -9.32 -26.20
CA ARG A 116 20.70 -10.02 -27.40
C ARG A 116 21.80 -10.42 -28.37
N GLU A 117 22.92 -9.71 -28.36
CA GLU A 117 24.06 -9.95 -29.25
C GLU A 117 25.33 -10.23 -28.45
N ASN A 118 26.15 -11.16 -28.95
CA ASN A 118 27.47 -11.40 -28.40
C ASN A 118 28.43 -10.37 -29.00
N LEU A 119 28.62 -9.25 -28.29
CA LEU A 119 29.57 -8.21 -28.67
C LEU A 119 31.00 -8.75 -28.52
N VAL A 120 31.56 -9.27 -29.61
CA VAL A 120 32.96 -9.66 -29.68
C VAL A 120 33.81 -8.40 -29.85
N ASP A 121 34.80 -8.20 -28.99
CA ASP A 121 35.74 -7.07 -29.11
C ASP A 121 36.57 -7.24 -30.38
N ASN A 122 36.28 -6.43 -31.41
CA ASN A 122 36.82 -6.59 -32.76
C ASN A 122 38.21 -5.95 -32.90
N LYS A 123 39.04 -5.99 -31.85
CA LYS A 123 40.43 -5.49 -31.82
C LYS A 123 41.40 -6.30 -32.67
N GLY A 124 40.90 -7.24 -33.48
CA GLY A 124 41.70 -8.08 -34.37
C GLY A 124 42.44 -9.22 -33.69
N TYR A 125 42.29 -9.39 -32.37
CA TYR A 125 42.87 -10.52 -31.65
C TYR A 125 42.00 -11.77 -31.79
N VAL A 126 42.64 -12.89 -32.12
CA VAL A 126 41.96 -14.18 -32.26
C VAL A 126 41.44 -14.63 -30.91
N THR A 127 40.23 -15.19 -30.89
CA THR A 127 39.59 -15.75 -29.69
C THR A 127 40.49 -16.80 -29.03
N GLY A 128 41.03 -16.47 -27.85
CA GLY A 128 41.90 -17.35 -27.06
C GLY A 128 43.32 -16.83 -26.82
N TYR A 129 43.73 -15.74 -27.48
CA TYR A 129 45.02 -15.10 -27.22
C TYR A 129 44.99 -14.31 -25.90
N LYS A 130 45.90 -14.62 -24.97
CA LYS A 130 45.93 -14.05 -23.60
C LYS A 130 47.03 -13.02 -23.37
N GLU A 131 47.92 -12.82 -24.36
CA GLU A 131 49.09 -11.94 -24.27
C GLU A 131 48.85 -10.61 -25.01
N GLU A 132 47.62 -10.08 -24.97
CA GLU A 132 47.31 -8.75 -25.48
C GLU A 132 47.94 -7.68 -24.58
N GLY A 133 48.71 -6.74 -25.16
CA GLY A 133 49.32 -5.64 -24.41
C GLY A 133 50.55 -6.01 -23.55
N THR A 134 51.18 -7.17 -23.77
CA THR A 134 52.39 -7.58 -23.04
C THR A 134 53.70 -7.35 -23.79
N TYR A 135 53.67 -6.79 -25.01
CA TYR A 135 54.87 -6.55 -25.82
C TYR A 135 55.84 -5.56 -25.13
N ASP A 136 55.36 -4.38 -24.73
CA ASP A 136 56.16 -3.34 -24.05
C ASP A 136 56.63 -3.74 -22.64
N LYS A 137 56.18 -4.90 -22.13
CA LYS A 137 56.62 -5.46 -20.85
C LYS A 137 57.77 -6.47 -21.02
N LYS A 138 57.97 -6.99 -22.23
CA LYS A 138 59.01 -7.99 -22.55
C LYS A 138 60.16 -7.42 -23.39
N HIS A 139 59.97 -6.26 -24.04
CA HIS A 139 60.94 -5.55 -24.87
C HIS A 139 61.03 -4.09 -24.46
#